data_AF-A0A819Q2X6-F1
#
_entry.id   AF-A0A819Q2X6-F1
#
_cell.length_a   1.000
_cell.length_b   1.000
_cell.length_c   1.000
_cell.angle_alpha   90.00
_cell.angle_beta   90.00
_cell.angle_gamma   90.00
#
_symmetry.space_group_name_H-M   'P 1'
#
loop_
_entity.id
_entity.type
_entity.pdbx_description
1 polymer ?
#
loop_
_entity_poly.entity_id
_entity_poly.type
_entity_poly.pdbx_seq_one_letter_code
_entity_poly.pdbx_strand_id
1 'polypeptide(L)' 'RNSWYNLSLQSYLPNVLSENKWLINHDDAYFGGSCIEFKADANGYF' A
#
# COMPACT_ATOMS: atom_id res chain seq x y z
N ARG A 1 -11.43 -6.93 -13.54
CA ARG A 1 -11.15 -5.75 -12.70
C ARG A 1 -11.13 -4.54 -13.62
N ASN A 2 -12.00 -3.55 -13.41
CA ASN A 2 -11.93 -2.28 -14.14
C ASN A 2 -11.02 -1.34 -13.35
N SER A 3 -9.95 -0.84 -13.98
CA SER A 3 -9.06 0.16 -13.38
C SER A 3 -9.75 1.52 -13.33
N TRP A 4 -9.59 2.24 -12.24
CA TRP A 4 -10.10 3.61 -12.06
C TRP A 4 -9.05 4.49 -11.41
N TYR A 5 -9.14 5.80 -11.64
CA TYR A 5 -8.22 6.79 -11.10
C TYR A 5 -9.01 8.02 -10.68
N ASN A 6 -8.92 8.39 -9.40
CA ASN A 6 -9.54 9.60 -8.88
C ASN A 6 -8.72 10.16 -7.69
N LEU A 7 -7.96 11.22 -7.97
CA LEU A 7 -7.10 11.88 -6.98
C LEU A 7 -7.87 12.51 -5.82
N SER A 8 -9.15 12.86 -5.98
CA SER A 8 -9.93 13.47 -4.89
C SER A 8 -10.20 12.51 -3.74
N LEU A 9 -10.03 11.20 -3.97
CA LEU A 9 -10.18 10.15 -2.96
C LEU A 9 -8.84 9.75 -2.30
N GLN A 10 -7.73 10.38 -2.69
CA GLN A 10 -6.42 10.04 -2.14
C GLN A 10 -6.33 10.45 -0.68
N SER A 11 -6.09 9.46 0.20
CA SER A 11 -5.87 9.66 1.63
C SER A 11 -4.43 10.09 1.92
N TYR A 12 -4.20 10.63 3.13
CA TYR A 12 -2.86 10.97 3.60
C TYR A 12 -2.00 9.70 3.72
N LEU A 13 -0.86 9.68 3.04
CA LEU A 13 0.09 8.56 3.10
C LEU A 13 1.09 8.78 4.25
N PRO A 14 1.47 7.73 5.01
CA PRO A 14 2.47 7.86 6.07
C PRO A 14 3.84 8.28 5.52
N ASN A 15 4.54 9.16 6.25
CA ASN A 15 5.89 9.61 5.88
C ASN A 15 6.98 8.51 5.98
N VAL A 16 6.65 7.36 6.58
CA VAL A 16 7.58 6.25 6.87
C VAL A 16 7.69 5.21 5.74
N LEU A 17 7.06 5.44 4.59
CA LEU A 17 7.19 4.57 3.41
C LEU A 17 8.61 4.53 2.83
N SER A 18 9.56 5.33 3.34
CA SER A 18 10.96 5.35 2.91
C SER A 18 11.80 4.19 3.44
N GLU A 19 11.34 3.50 4.49
CA GLU A 19 11.98 2.28 4.96
C GLU A 19 11.48 1.12 4.10
N ASN A 20 12.39 0.42 3.39
CA ASN A 20 12.18 -0.60 2.35
C ASN A 20 11.20 -1.77 2.68
N LYS A 21 10.49 -1.69 3.80
CA LYS A 21 9.57 -2.67 4.35
C LYS A 21 8.10 -2.34 4.08
N TRP A 22 7.75 -1.11 3.68
CA TRP A 22 6.35 -0.70 3.46
C TRP A 22 6.08 -0.43 1.98
N LEU A 23 5.03 -1.05 1.42
CA LEU A 23 4.66 -0.96 0.01
C LEU A 23 3.16 -0.67 -0.14
N ILE A 24 2.77 -0.06 -1.25
CA ILE A 24 1.35 0.07 -1.61
C ILE A 24 0.93 -1.17 -2.40
N ASN A 25 -0.04 -1.91 -1.90
CA ASN A 25 -0.61 -3.09 -2.56
C ASN A 25 -1.97 -2.72 -3.19
N HIS A 26 -2.15 -3.05 -4.48
CA HIS A 26 -3.37 -2.78 -5.25
C HIS A 26 -4.21 -4.03 -5.54
N ASP A 27 -3.73 -5.21 -5.14
CA ASP A 27 -4.40 -6.49 -5.31
C ASP A 27 -5.35 -6.83 -4.16
N ASP A 28 -5.07 -6.29 -2.97
CA ASP A 28 -5.91 -6.38 -1.78
C ASP A 28 -6.11 -5.00 -1.15
N ALA A 29 -7.34 -4.72 -0.72
CA ALA A 29 -7.71 -3.45 -0.10
C ALA A 29 -8.99 -3.61 0.73
N TYR A 30 -8.98 -3.03 1.94
CA TYR A 30 -10.19 -2.92 2.76
C TYR A 30 -11.17 -1.87 2.18
N PHE A 31 -10.66 -0.73 1.71
CA PHE A 31 -11.44 0.34 1.10
C PHE A 31 -10.69 0.96 -0.09
N GLY A 32 -11.43 1.39 -1.12
CA GLY A 32 -10.84 1.99 -2.32
C GLY A 32 -10.16 0.94 -3.21
N GLY A 33 -8.91 1.23 -3.62
CA GLY A 33 -8.16 0.41 -4.57
C GLY A 33 -6.73 0.07 -4.14
N SER A 34 -6.38 0.30 -2.86
CA SER A 34 -5.08 -0.07 -2.32
C SER A 34 -5.06 -0.15 -0.79
N CYS A 35 -4.11 -0.90 -0.25
CA CYS A 35 -3.70 -0.85 1.15
C CYS A 35 -2.19 -0.66 1.30
N ILE A 36 -1.74 -0.42 2.54
CA ILE A 36 -0.32 -0.46 2.89
C ILE A 36 0.00 -1.88 3.34
N GLU A 37 0.95 -2.52 2.67
CA GLU A 37 1.44 -3.85 2.99
C GLU A 37 2.85 -3.76 3.59
N PHE A 38 3.08 -4.57 4.62
CA PHE A 38 4.40 -4.77 5.19
C PHE A 38 5.04 -5.99 4.53
N LYS A 39 6.21 -5.80 3.90
CA LYS A 39 6.98 -6.89 3.29
C LYS A 39 8.06 -7.36 4.26
N ALA A 40 7.93 -8.61 4.70
CA ALA A 40 8.98 -9.28 5.44
C ALA A 40 10.27 -9.35 4.61
N ASP A 41 11.42 -9.33 5.29
CA ASP A 41 12.69 -9.60 4.62
C ASP A 41 12.76 -11.06 4.12
N ALA A 42 13.83 -11.39 3.39
CA ALA A 42 14.03 -12.75 2.86
C ALA A 42 14.09 -13.85 3.94
N ASN A 43 14.20 -13.48 5.22
CA ASN A 43 14.26 -14.37 6.37
C ASN A 43 12.93 -14.41 7.15
N GLY A 44 11.90 -13.69 6.68
CA GLY A 44 10.60 -13.64 7.34
C GLY A 44 10.56 -12.75 8.58
N TYR A 45 11.54 -11.87 8.80
CA TYR A 45 11.50 -10.92 9.91
C TYR A 45 10.63 -9.69 9.57
N PHE A 46 9.77 -9.33 10.53
CA PHE A 46 8.96 -8.11 10.55
C PHE A 46 9.78 -6.97 11.18
#